data_AF-A0A1C2AV82-F1
#
_entry.id   AF-A0A1C2AV82-F1
#
_cell.length_a   1.000
_cell.length_b   1.000
_cell.length_c   1.000
_cell.angle_alpha   90.00
_cell.angle_beta   90.00
_cell.angle_gamma   90.00
#
_symmetry.space_group_name_H-M   'P 1'
#
loop_
_entity.id
_entity.type
_entity.pdbx_description
1 polymer ?
#
loop_
_entity_poly.entity_id
_entity_poly.type
_entity_poly.pdbx_seq_one_letter_code
_entity_poly.pdbx_strand_id
1 'polypeptide(L)' 'MFKGSNVALITPFKDNKLDEESYIKIINHHLENGTNGLVPVGTTGESPTLSHDEHERTIELCKTSYFIYGEK' A
#
# COMPACT_ATOMS: atom_id res chain seq x y z
N MET A 1 -10.04 18.64 -0.62
CA MET A 1 -8.58 18.51 -0.82
C MET A 1 -8.00 17.78 0.39
N PHE A 2 -7.26 16.70 0.18
CA PHE A 2 -6.57 15.96 1.26
C PHE A 2 -5.38 16.79 1.79
N LYS A 3 -5.06 16.66 3.09
CA LYS A 3 -3.98 17.43 3.76
C LYS A 3 -3.25 16.55 4.78
N GLY A 4 -2.02 16.93 5.10
CA GLY A 4 -1.14 16.20 6.02
C GLY A 4 -0.12 15.32 5.29
N SER A 5 0.48 14.38 6.01
CA SER A 5 1.43 13.40 5.48
C SER A 5 0.67 12.27 4.79
N ASN A 6 0.72 12.23 3.45
CA ASN A 6 0.18 11.12 2.66
C ASN A 6 1.35 10.37 2.03
N VAL A 7 1.55 9.11 2.41
CA VAL A 7 2.72 8.34 1.96
C VAL A 7 2.44 7.69 0.61
N ALA A 8 3.35 7.89 -0.35
CA ALA A 8 3.42 7.07 -1.56
C ALA A 8 4.06 5.73 -1.21
N LEU A 9 3.25 4.67 -1.21
CA LEU A 9 3.70 3.34 -0.80
C LEU A 9 4.58 2.71 -1.88
N ILE A 10 5.66 2.05 -1.46
CA ILE A 10 6.40 1.11 -2.31
C ILE A 10 5.59 -0.17 -2.50
N THR A 11 5.80 -0.87 -3.61
CA THR A 11 5.19 -2.18 -3.88
C THR A 11 6.28 -3.25 -3.75
N PRO A 12 6.41 -3.94 -2.61
CA PRO A 12 7.52 -4.86 -2.40
C PRO A 12 7.35 -6.11 -3.27
N PHE A 13 8.46 -6.56 -3.86
CA PHE A 13 8.54 -7.81 -4.61
C PHE A 13 9.53 -8.77 -3.96
N LYS A 14 9.19 -10.06 -4.01
CA LYS A 14 10.06 -11.16 -3.61
C LYS A 14 9.92 -12.28 -4.63
N ASP A 15 11.06 -12.78 -5.12
CA ASP A 15 11.10 -13.85 -6.14
C ASP A 15 10.23 -13.54 -7.38
N ASN A 16 10.28 -12.28 -7.85
CA ASN A 16 9.48 -11.74 -8.97
C ASN A 16 7.96 -11.85 -8.79
N LYS A 17 7.48 -11.86 -7.54
CA LYS A 17 6.06 -11.80 -7.21
C LYS A 17 5.81 -10.73 -6.16
N LEU A 18 4.60 -10.18 -6.15
CA LEU A 18 4.13 -9.28 -5.11
C LEU A 18 4.32 -9.91 -3.71
N ASP A 19 5.09 -9.26 -2.84
CA ASP A 19 5.27 -9.67 -1.46
C ASP A 19 4.18 -9.05 -0.58
N GLU A 20 3.02 -9.71 -0.56
CA GLU A 20 1.84 -9.22 0.16
C GLU A 20 2.09 -9.09 1.68
N GLU A 21 2.87 -9.99 2.27
CA GLU A 21 3.17 -9.98 3.71
C GLU A 21 3.96 -8.72 4.08
N SER A 22 5.03 -8.43 3.33
CA SER A 22 5.82 -7.22 3.52
C SER A 22 4.98 -5.96 3.26
N TYR A 23 4.13 -5.99 2.24
CA TYR A 23 3.26 -4.85 1.91
C TYR A 23 2.29 -4.51 3.06
N ILE A 24 1.63 -5.52 3.63
CA ILE A 24 0.74 -5.35 4.79
C ILE A 24 1.51 -4.79 6.01
N LYS A 25 2.74 -5.26 6.26
CA LYS A 25 3.58 -4.73 7.35
C LYS A 25 3.90 -3.26 7.16
N ILE A 26 4.24 -2.84 5.93
CA ILE A 26 4.51 -1.43 5.60
C ILE A 26 3.26 -0.57 5.82
N ILE A 27 2.09 -1.04 5.38
CA ILE A 27 0.81 -0.35 5.59
C ILE A 27 0.55 -0.16 7.09
N ASN A 28 0.63 -1.24 7.87
CA ASN A 28 0.39 -1.18 9.32
C ASN A 28 1.36 -0.23 10.01
N HIS A 29 2.64 -0.25 9.64
CA HIS A 29 3.63 0.68 10.17
C HIS A 29 3.21 2.15 9.96
N HIS A 30 2.75 2.52 8.75
CA HIS A 30 2.31 3.89 8.50
C HIS A 30 1.04 4.28 9.25
N LEU A 31 0.09 3.35 9.39
CA LEU A 31 -1.15 3.56 10.13
C LEU A 31 -0.90 3.74 11.63
N GLU A 32 -0.08 2.89 12.22
CA GLU A 32 0.33 2.96 13.63
C GLU A 32 1.10 4.25 13.93
N ASN A 33 1.82 4.81 12.95
CA ASN A 33 2.57 6.07 13.09
C ASN A 33 1.76 7.32 12.69
N GLY A 34 0.44 7.20 12.49
CA GLY A 34 -0.45 8.35 12.32
C GLY A 34 -0.32 9.06 10.97
N THR A 35 0.08 8.36 9.92
CA THR A 35 0.05 8.88 8.55
C THR A 35 -1.39 9.29 8.17
N ASN A 36 -1.57 10.45 7.52
CA ASN A 36 -2.90 10.98 7.19
C ASN A 36 -3.57 10.28 6.00
N GLY A 37 -2.78 9.64 5.14
CA GLY A 37 -3.30 8.89 4.00
C GLY A 37 -2.26 7.97 3.35
N LEU A 38 -2.75 6.93 2.70
CA LEU A 38 -1.95 5.97 1.96
C LEU A 38 -2.22 6.15 0.47
N VAL A 39 -1.16 6.22 -0.34
CA VAL A 39 -1.24 6.33 -1.80
C VAL A 39 -0.57 5.09 -2.40
N PRO A 40 -1.32 4.00 -2.62
CA PRO A 40 -0.79 2.81 -3.26
C PRO A 40 -0.58 3.04 -4.76
N VAL A 41 0.27 2.22 -5.40
CA VAL A 41 0.42 2.16 -6.87
C VAL A 41 0.67 3.52 -7.56
N GLY A 42 1.40 4.41 -6.89
CA GLY A 42 2.03 5.57 -7.53
C GLY A 42 3.26 5.18 -8.34
N THR A 43 4.03 6.17 -8.80
CA THR A 43 5.35 5.92 -9.41
C THR A 43 6.35 5.33 -8.40
N THR A 44 6.28 5.75 -7.13
CA THR A 44 7.04 5.15 -6.02
C THR A 44 6.70 3.68 -5.79
N GLY A 45 5.46 3.29 -6.09
CA GLY A 45 5.00 1.90 -6.07
C GLY A 45 5.24 1.17 -7.39
N GLU A 46 6.06 1.73 -8.28
CA GLU A 46 6.46 1.13 -9.56
C GLU A 46 5.29 0.77 -10.48
N SER A 47 4.19 1.54 -10.44
CA SER A 47 2.99 1.30 -11.29
C SER A 47 3.24 1.00 -12.77
N PRO A 48 4.25 1.56 -13.48
CA PRO A 48 4.49 1.21 -14.89
C PRO A 48 4.99 -0.22 -15.12
N THR A 49 5.48 -0.92 -14.09
CA THR A 49 6.03 -2.28 -14.19
C THR A 49 5.09 -3.35 -13.66
N LEU A 50 3.97 -2.96 -13.03
CA LEU A 50 2.96 -3.90 -12.55
C LEU A 50 2.08 -4.38 -13.70
N SER A 51 1.74 -5.67 -13.68
CA SER A 51 0.58 -6.16 -14.42
C SER A 51 -0.72 -5.55 -13.87
N HIS A 52 -1.80 -5.64 -14.66
CA HIS A 52 -3.11 -5.16 -14.20
C HIS A 52 -3.57 -5.90 -12.93
N ASP A 53 -3.33 -7.21 -12.87
CA ASP A 53 -3.68 -8.04 -11.72
C ASP A 53 -2.89 -7.64 -10.47
N GLU A 54 -1.58 -7.38 -10.59
CA GLU A 54 -0.75 -6.91 -9.48
C GLU A 54 -1.17 -5.51 -9.01
N HIS A 55 -1.51 -4.64 -9.96
CA HIS A 55 -1.99 -3.29 -9.68
C HIS A 55 -3.30 -3.32 -8.87
N GLU A 56 -4.30 -4.08 -9.33
CA GLU A 56 -5.57 -4.26 -8.62
C GLU A 56 -5.38 -4.94 -7.26
N ARG A 57 -4.56 -6.00 -7.20
CA ARG A 57 -4.28 -6.72 -5.95
C ARG A 57 -3.64 -5.80 -4.90
N THR A 58 -2.69 -4.95 -5.32
CA THR A 58 -2.02 -4.00 -4.44
C THR A 58 -3.02 -2.97 -3.86
N ILE A 59 -3.95 -2.47 -4.69
CA ILE A 59 -5.03 -1.58 -4.23
C ILE A 59 -5.93 -2.28 -3.20
N GLU A 60 -6.36 -3.51 -3.48
CA GLU A 60 -7.25 -4.26 -2.60
C GLU A 60 -6.60 -4.60 -1.25
N LEU A 61 -5.31 -4.96 -1.25
CA LEU A 61 -4.55 -5.17 0.00
C LEU A 61 -4.46 -3.89 0.82
N CYS A 62 -4.20 -2.75 0.19
CA CYS A 62 -4.15 -1.45 0.86
C CYS A 62 -5.50 -1.09 1.49
N LYS A 63 -6.59 -1.23 0.72
CA LYS A 63 -7.96 -0.95 1.20
C LYS A 63 -8.36 -1.87 2.35
N THR A 64 -8.12 -3.18 2.20
CA THR A 64 -8.47 -4.19 3.21
C THR A 64 -7.71 -3.94 4.51
N SER A 65 -6.41 -3.68 4.43
CA SER A 65 -5.56 -3.41 5.60
C SER A 65 -6.02 -2.13 6.33
N TYR A 66 -6.33 -1.07 5.58
CA TYR A 66 -6.87 0.17 6.13
C TYR A 66 -8.20 -0.04 6.85
N PHE A 67 -9.13 -0.79 6.24
CA PHE A 67 -10.43 -1.10 6.84
C PHE A 67 -10.28 -1.89 8.13
N ILE A 68 -9.47 -2.96 8.12
CA ILE A 68 -9.20 -3.77 9.33
C ILE A 68 -8.57 -2.94 10.44
N TYR A 69 -7.69 -1.98 10.11
CA TYR A 69 -7.10 -1.09 11.10
C TYR A 69 -8.14 -0.16 11.73
N GLY A 70 -9.10 0.35 10.96
CA GLY A 70 -10.16 1.24 11.47
C GLY A 70 -11.17 0.57 12.40
N GLU A 71 -11.27 -0.76 12.36
CA GLU A 71 -12.09 -1.57 13.28
C GLU A 71 -11.37 -1.92 14.60
N LYS A 72 -10.08 -1.54 14.75
CA LYS A 72 -9.31 -1.68 16.00
C LYS A 72 -9.51 -0.46 16.91
#